data_AF-A0A971UAG8-F1
#
_entry.id   AF-A0A971UAG8-F1
#
_cell.length_a   1.000
_cell.length_b   1.000
_cell.length_c   1.000
_cell.angle_alpha   90.00
_cell.angle_beta   90.00
_cell.angle_gamma   90.00
#
_symmetry.space_group_name_H-M   'P 1'
#
loop_
_entity.id
_entity.type
_entity.pdbx_description
1 polymer ?
#
loop_
_entity_poly.entity_id
_entity_poly.type
_entity_poly.pdbx_seq_one_letter_code
_entity_poly.pdbx_strand_id
1 'polypeptide(L)'
;MKIIFLKMSVLFLAWLLLAVLLSGCAAAPGAAEENTMREKRILSTTESAQVIVRFKDEVEDPSRPDFLADLSRTVAARVDYVRPMSGGAHVLRVETAGGRGRIEDLLTKLSQRPDVVYVEQDAVMMHRQKNKEDPLR
;
A
#
# COMPACT_ATOMS: atom_id res chain seq x y z
N MET A 1 15.15 63.37 16.93
CA MET A 1 14.51 62.03 16.77
C MET A 1 13.99 61.80 15.34
N LYS A 2 14.82 61.97 14.29
CA LYS A 2 14.39 61.73 12.88
C LYS A 2 15.19 60.62 12.16
N ILE A 3 16.28 60.13 12.75
CA ILE A 3 17.24 59.23 12.09
C ILE A 3 16.89 57.74 12.28
N ILE A 4 16.07 57.41 13.29
CA ILE A 4 15.68 56.02 13.61
C ILE A 4 14.62 55.48 12.64
N PHE A 5 13.71 56.34 12.17
CA PHE A 5 12.64 55.94 11.23
C PHE A 5 13.17 55.56 9.84
N LEU A 6 14.31 56.13 9.41
CA LEU A 6 14.85 55.88 8.08
C LEU A 6 15.49 54.49 7.94
N LYS A 7 16.12 53.96 9.01
CA LYS A 7 16.75 52.63 8.99
C LYS A 7 15.74 51.48 8.93
N MET A 8 14.56 51.66 9.54
CA MET A 8 13.53 50.62 9.58
C MET A 8 12.83 50.46 8.23
N SER A 9 12.73 51.53 7.44
CA SER A 9 12.12 51.49 6.09
C SER A 9 13.01 50.80 5.05
N VAL A 10 14.33 50.89 5.18
CA VAL A 10 15.28 50.24 4.25
C VAL A 10 15.33 48.71 4.46
N LEU A 11 15.27 48.26 5.73
CA LEU A 11 15.21 46.84 6.05
C LEU A 11 13.91 46.18 5.57
N PHE A 12 12.79 46.89 5.65
CA PHE A 12 11.50 46.38 5.17
C PHE A 12 11.45 46.25 3.64
N LEU A 13 12.02 47.21 2.91
CA LEU A 13 12.10 47.15 1.44
C LEU A 13 13.00 46.01 0.95
N ALA A 14 14.12 45.75 1.63
CA ALA A 14 15.02 44.65 1.29
C ALA A 14 14.34 43.27 1.46
N TRP A 15 13.52 43.11 2.50
CA TRP A 15 12.75 41.89 2.73
C TRP A 15 11.64 41.69 1.68
N LEU A 16 10.97 42.78 1.28
CA LEU A 16 9.95 42.72 0.24
C LEU A 16 10.53 42.32 -1.13
N LEU A 17 11.73 42.81 -1.47
CA LEU A 17 12.46 42.45 -2.69
C LEU A 17 12.92 40.98 -2.70
N LEU A 18 13.28 40.42 -1.54
CA LEU A 18 13.68 39.02 -1.42
C LEU A 18 12.50 38.06 -1.64
N ALA A 19 11.28 38.45 -1.25
CA ALA A 19 10.08 37.64 -1.45
C ALA A 19 9.64 37.57 -2.93
N VAL A 20 9.88 38.61 -3.72
CA VAL A 20 9.48 38.66 -5.14
C VAL A 20 10.37 37.76 -6.02
N LEU A 21 11.64 37.55 -5.65
CA LEU A 21 12.56 36.69 -6.40
C LEU A 21 12.29 35.18 -6.24
N LEU A 22 11.50 34.77 -5.24
CA LEU A 22 11.13 33.37 -5.01
C LEU A 22 9.85 32.94 -5.74
N SER A 23 9.16 33.86 -6.43
CA SER A 23 7.89 33.59 -7.12
C SER A 23 8.04 33.33 -8.63
N GLY A 24 9.24 32.92 -9.08
CA GLY A 24 9.58 32.75 -10.49
C GLY A 24 10.03 31.35 -10.83
N CYS A 25 9.14 30.35 -10.76
CA CYS A 25 9.30 29.07 -11.46
C CYS A 25 8.00 28.25 -11.41
N ALA A 26 7.14 28.38 -12.43
CA ALA A 26 6.29 27.28 -12.88
C ALA A 26 5.77 27.54 -14.31
N ALA A 27 6.55 27.01 -15.26
CA ALA A 27 6.16 26.41 -16.53
C ALA A 27 5.11 27.09 -17.44
N ALA A 28 5.58 27.42 -18.65
CA ALA A 28 4.81 27.89 -19.80
C ALA A 28 3.75 26.88 -20.30
N PRO A 29 2.62 27.35 -20.86
CA PRO A 29 1.67 26.50 -21.57
C PRO A 29 2.13 26.37 -23.03
N GLY A 30 2.95 25.35 -23.31
CA GLY A 30 3.29 24.93 -24.67
C GLY A 30 2.15 24.10 -25.25
N ALA A 31 1.39 24.68 -26.15
CA ALA A 31 0.49 23.97 -27.05
C ALA A 31 1.30 23.15 -28.07
N ALA A 32 1.18 21.82 -28.03
CA ALA A 32 1.30 20.88 -29.16
C ALA A 32 1.61 19.47 -28.62
N GLU A 33 0.59 18.66 -28.31
CA GLU A 33 0.71 17.19 -28.40
C GLU A 33 -0.68 16.52 -28.42
N GLU A 34 -1.36 16.67 -29.55
CA GLU A 34 -2.47 15.82 -29.95
C GLU A 34 -1.88 14.49 -30.46
N ASN A 35 -1.52 13.56 -29.55
CA ASN A 35 -1.37 12.11 -29.80
C ASN A 35 -0.91 11.25 -28.59
N THR A 36 -0.80 11.82 -27.38
CA THR A 36 -0.39 11.06 -26.17
C THR A 36 -1.58 10.60 -25.32
N MET A 37 -2.73 10.32 -25.95
CA MET A 37 -3.93 9.77 -25.28
C MET A 37 -4.09 8.27 -25.54
N ARG A 38 -2.97 7.56 -25.71
CA ARG A 38 -2.91 6.09 -25.73
C ARG A 38 -1.67 5.56 -25.02
N GLU A 39 -1.13 6.31 -24.07
CA GLU A 39 -0.08 5.81 -23.19
C GLU A 39 -0.66 5.49 -21.81
N LYS A 40 -0.95 4.20 -21.65
CA LYS A 40 -0.64 3.49 -20.40
C LYS A 40 -1.49 3.84 -19.17
N ARG A 41 -2.81 3.62 -19.27
CA ARG A 41 -3.55 3.00 -18.16
C ARG A 41 -3.08 1.55 -17.99
N ILE A 42 -1.82 1.34 -17.63
CA ILE A 42 -1.48 0.19 -16.78
C ILE A 42 -2.08 0.61 -15.44
N LEU A 43 -3.38 0.37 -15.30
CA LEU A 43 -3.99 0.24 -13.98
C LEU A 43 -3.16 -0.85 -13.31
N SER A 44 -2.25 -0.45 -12.43
CA SER A 44 -1.58 -1.35 -11.53
C SER A 44 -2.70 -1.96 -10.69
N THR A 45 -3.23 -3.09 -11.15
CA THR A 45 -4.23 -3.83 -10.41
C THR A 45 -3.54 -4.32 -9.15
N THR A 46 -3.75 -3.59 -8.06
CA THR A 46 -3.38 -4.03 -6.73
C THR A 46 -4.29 -5.21 -6.43
N GLU A 47 -3.69 -6.36 -6.22
CA GLU A 47 -4.42 -7.54 -5.81
C GLU A 47 -4.24 -7.75 -4.32
N SER A 48 -5.35 -7.99 -3.64
CA SER A 48 -5.38 -8.27 -2.21
C SER A 48 -5.93 -9.66 -1.96
N ALA A 49 -5.29 -10.42 -1.07
CA ALA A 49 -5.80 -11.70 -0.58
C ALA A 49 -5.74 -11.75 0.94
N GLN A 50 -6.59 -12.57 1.56
CA GLN A 50 -6.42 -12.99 2.94
C GLN A 50 -5.72 -14.35 2.94
N VAL A 51 -4.77 -14.51 3.84
CA VAL A 51 -4.01 -15.75 4.03
C VAL A 51 -4.07 -16.14 5.49
N ILE A 52 -4.23 -17.44 5.74
CA ILE A 52 -4.18 -18.04 7.05
C ILE A 52 -2.76 -18.56 7.24
N VAL A 53 -2.09 -18.10 8.30
CA VAL A 53 -0.72 -18.50 8.64
C VAL A 53 -0.70 -19.03 10.05
N ARG A 54 -0.07 -20.19 10.26
CA ARG A 54 0.30 -20.65 11.60
C ARG A 54 1.80 -20.49 11.78
N PHE A 55 2.18 -19.72 12.78
CA PHE A 55 3.58 -19.58 13.19
C PHE A 55 3.94 -20.68 14.20
N LYS A 56 5.23 -20.90 14.39
CA LYS A 56 5.72 -21.74 15.48
C LYS A 56 5.52 -21.04 16.82
N ASP A 57 5.51 -21.83 17.90
CA ASP A 57 5.23 -21.33 19.26
C ASP A 57 6.30 -20.34 19.77
N GLU A 58 7.48 -20.26 19.14
CA GLU A 58 8.50 -19.26 19.49
C GLU A 58 8.13 -17.83 19.04
N VAL A 59 7.13 -17.67 18.15
CA VAL A 59 6.63 -16.36 17.73
C VAL A 59 5.53 -15.89 18.69
N GLU A 60 5.91 -15.06 19.67
CA GLU A 60 4.99 -14.62 20.74
C GLU A 60 3.83 -13.74 20.25
N ASP A 61 4.10 -12.80 19.35
CA ASP A 61 3.10 -11.84 18.86
C ASP A 61 3.30 -11.53 17.38
N PRO A 62 2.57 -12.23 16.48
CA PRO A 62 2.61 -11.97 15.04
C PRO A 62 1.98 -10.64 14.60
N SER A 63 1.33 -9.90 15.51
CA SER A 63 0.69 -8.61 15.18
C SER A 63 1.62 -7.41 15.36
N ARG A 64 2.82 -7.62 15.93
CA ARG A 64 3.77 -6.53 16.19
C ARG A 64 4.25 -5.86 14.88
N PRO A 65 4.37 -4.52 14.83
CA PRO A 65 4.70 -3.81 13.60
C PRO A 65 6.04 -4.19 12.96
N ASP A 66 7.05 -4.48 13.77
CA ASP A 66 8.39 -4.90 13.33
C ASP A 66 8.39 -6.28 12.67
N PHE A 67 7.60 -7.22 13.19
CA PHE A 67 7.41 -8.55 12.60
C PHE A 67 6.65 -8.47 11.27
N LEU A 68 5.58 -7.67 11.21
CA LEU A 68 4.83 -7.45 9.97
C LEU A 68 5.68 -6.74 8.91
N ALA A 69 6.55 -5.81 9.31
CA ALA A 69 7.52 -5.18 8.42
C ALA A 69 8.54 -6.19 7.87
N ASP A 70 8.99 -7.13 8.71
CA ASP A 70 9.89 -8.21 8.27
C ASP A 70 9.23 -9.19 7.30
N LEU A 71 8.01 -9.62 7.60
CA LEU A 71 7.19 -10.41 6.69
C LEU A 71 7.02 -9.68 5.35
N SER A 72 6.62 -8.40 5.38
CA SER A 72 6.41 -7.57 4.19
C SER A 72 7.66 -7.51 3.29
N ARG A 73 8.84 -7.33 3.90
CA ARG A 73 10.12 -7.35 3.15
C ARG A 73 10.40 -8.71 2.53
N THR A 74 10.15 -9.80 3.26
CA THR A 74 10.41 -11.17 2.80
C THR A 74 9.60 -11.51 1.55
N VAL A 75 8.33 -11.10 1.53
CA VAL A 75 7.43 -11.40 0.41
C VAL A 75 7.42 -10.32 -0.68
N ALA A 76 8.07 -9.18 -0.45
CA ALA A 76 8.01 -7.99 -1.31
C ALA A 76 6.56 -7.54 -1.58
N ALA A 77 5.73 -7.57 -0.55
CA ALA A 77 4.33 -7.19 -0.57
C ALA A 77 3.95 -6.51 0.74
N ARG A 78 2.88 -5.72 0.73
CA ARG A 78 2.36 -5.16 1.98
C ARG A 78 1.62 -6.26 2.74
N VAL A 79 1.92 -6.39 4.03
CA VAL A 79 1.28 -7.35 4.93
C VAL A 79 0.66 -6.60 6.09
N ASP A 80 -0.66 -6.73 6.27
CA ASP A 80 -1.40 -6.17 7.39
C ASP A 80 -2.00 -7.32 8.23
N TYR A 81 -1.92 -7.21 9.56
CA TYR A 81 -2.55 -8.16 10.46
C TYR A 81 -4.07 -7.95 10.51
N VAL A 82 -4.84 -9.03 10.37
CA VAL A 82 -6.32 -8.96 10.40
C VAL A 82 -6.86 -9.40 11.75
N ARG A 83 -6.58 -10.64 12.17
CA ARG A 83 -7.07 -11.20 13.44
C ARG A 83 -6.40 -12.54 13.78
N PRO A 84 -6.42 -12.96 15.06
CA PRO A 84 -6.13 -14.34 15.44
C PRO A 84 -7.29 -15.28 15.07
N MET A 85 -7.00 -16.58 14.98
CA MET A 85 -7.97 -17.68 14.83
C MET A 85 -7.79 -18.70 15.97
N SER A 86 -8.80 -19.55 16.17
CA SER A 86 -8.68 -20.70 17.07
C SER A 86 -7.55 -21.64 16.60
N GLY A 87 -6.80 -22.22 17.54
CA GLY A 87 -5.73 -23.17 17.22
C GLY A 87 -4.38 -22.54 16.85
N GLY A 88 -4.17 -21.25 17.16
CA GLY A 88 -2.87 -20.57 16.99
C GLY A 88 -2.58 -20.11 15.56
N ALA A 89 -3.58 -20.13 14.67
CA ALA A 89 -3.46 -19.55 13.34
C ALA A 89 -3.84 -18.06 13.35
N HIS A 90 -3.38 -17.32 12.34
CA HIS A 90 -3.60 -15.89 12.20
C HIS A 90 -4.01 -15.59 10.76
N VAL A 91 -4.91 -14.61 10.60
CA VAL A 91 -5.28 -14.09 9.28
C VAL A 91 -4.47 -12.85 9.00
N LEU A 92 -3.78 -12.85 7.86
CA LEU A 92 -3.07 -11.69 7.32
C LEU A 92 -3.71 -11.25 6.01
N ARG A 93 -3.73 -9.95 5.76
CA ARG A 93 -4.06 -9.37 4.46
C ARG A 93 -2.75 -9.09 3.74
N VAL A 94 -2.65 -9.56 2.51
CA VAL A 94 -1.48 -9.32 1.66
C VAL A 94 -1.91 -8.54 0.43
N GLU A 95 -1.19 -7.46 0.12
CA GLU A 95 -1.42 -6.64 -1.06
C GLU A 95 -0.17 -6.63 -1.94
N THR A 96 -0.33 -7.09 -3.17
CA THR A 96 0.75 -7.13 -4.16
C THR A 96 0.41 -6.20 -5.33
N ALA A 97 1.40 -5.48 -5.82
CA ALA A 97 1.29 -4.84 -7.12
C ALA A 97 1.54 -5.90 -8.20
N GLY A 98 0.64 -6.10 -9.17
CA GLY A 98 1.00 -6.78 -10.43
C GLY A 98 0.41 -8.18 -10.72
N GLY A 99 -0.83 -8.45 -10.34
CA GLY A 99 -1.60 -9.59 -10.90
C GLY A 99 -1.49 -10.93 -10.15
N ARG A 100 -2.47 -11.81 -10.38
CA ARG A 100 -2.76 -13.05 -9.62
C ARG A 100 -1.61 -13.99 -9.35
N GLY A 101 -0.74 -14.23 -10.33
CA GLY A 101 0.41 -15.14 -10.17
C GLY A 101 1.38 -14.76 -9.04
N ARG A 102 1.27 -13.54 -8.48
CA ARG A 102 2.11 -13.09 -7.36
C ARG A 102 1.64 -13.60 -6.00
N ILE A 103 0.39 -14.02 -5.86
CA ILE A 103 -0.12 -14.53 -4.59
C ILE A 103 0.43 -15.93 -4.33
N GLU A 104 0.47 -16.82 -5.32
CA GLU A 104 1.05 -18.16 -5.16
C GLU A 104 2.55 -18.10 -4.86
N ASP A 105 3.28 -17.18 -5.49
CA ASP A 105 4.69 -16.92 -5.18
C ASP A 105 4.88 -16.43 -3.74
N LEU A 106 3.99 -15.57 -3.26
CA LEU A 106 4.00 -15.08 -1.88
C LEU A 106 3.73 -16.21 -0.88
N LEU A 107 2.74 -17.06 -1.14
CA LEU A 107 2.45 -18.24 -0.31
C LEU A 107 3.66 -19.16 -0.23
N THR A 108 4.35 -19.38 -1.36
CA THR A 108 5.58 -20.17 -1.43
C THR A 108 6.71 -19.54 -0.61
N LYS A 109 6.90 -18.22 -0.68
CA LYS A 109 7.91 -17.52 0.13
C LYS A 109 7.60 -17.58 1.63
N LEU A 110 6.34 -17.43 2.01
CA LEU A 110 5.92 -17.54 3.42
C LEU A 110 6.13 -18.96 3.95
N SER A 111 5.79 -19.99 3.16
CA SER A 111 5.96 -21.39 3.59
C SER A 111 7.41 -21.81 3.78
N GLN A 112 8.35 -21.12 3.13
CA GLN A 112 9.79 -21.35 3.27
C GLN A 112 10.41 -20.67 4.50
N ARG A 113 9.67 -19.80 5.21
CA ARG A 113 10.21 -19.14 6.40
C ARG A 113 10.37 -20.15 7.55
N PRO A 114 11.46 -20.06 8.34
CA PRO A 114 11.72 -21.00 9.42
C PRO A 114 10.75 -20.88 10.61
N ASP A 115 10.03 -19.77 10.72
CA ASP A 115 9.06 -19.48 11.78
C ASP A 115 7.60 -19.80 11.39
N VAL A 116 7.37 -20.31 10.17
CA VAL A 116 6.04 -20.68 9.66
C VAL A 116 5.87 -22.20 9.71
N VAL A 117 4.75 -22.66 10.26
CA VAL A 117 4.33 -24.07 10.26
C VAL A 117 3.57 -24.40 8.99
N TYR A 118 2.58 -23.57 8.63
CA TYR A 118 1.87 -23.65 7.37
C TYR A 118 1.27 -22.30 6.98
N VAL A 119 0.97 -22.16 5.69
CA VAL A 119 0.28 -21.00 5.13
C VAL A 119 -0.67 -21.45 4.02
N GLU A 120 -1.86 -20.88 3.98
CA GLU A 120 -2.86 -21.14 2.94
C GLU A 120 -3.66 -19.86 2.62
N GLN A 121 -4.25 -19.80 1.42
CA GLN A 121 -5.16 -18.71 1.07
C GLN A 121 -6.51 -18.92 1.76
N ASP A 122 -7.06 -17.86 2.37
CA ASP A 122 -8.41 -17.89 2.92
C ASP A 122 -9.42 -17.98 1.77
N ALA A 123 -9.96 -19.17 1.54
CA ALA A 123 -10.93 -19.40 0.50
C ALA A 123 -12.27 -18.78 0.93
N VAL A 124 -12.69 -17.72 0.24
CA VAL A 124 -14.05 -17.21 0.39
C VAL A 124 -15.01 -18.31 -0.08
N MET A 125 -15.73 -18.93 0.86
CA MET A 125 -16.80 -19.85 0.51
C MET A 125 -17.85 -19.09 -0.30
N MET A 126 -17.85 -19.27 -1.62
CA MET A 126 -18.96 -18.80 -2.44
C MET A 126 -20.17 -19.68 -2.11
N HIS A 127 -21.12 -19.12 -1.36
CA HIS A 127 -22.41 -19.75 -1.13
C HIS A 127 -23.13 -19.84 -2.47
N ARG A 128 -23.02 -20.98 -3.14
CA ARG A 128 -23.75 -21.27 -4.37
C ARG A 128 -25.23 -21.33 -4.00
N GLN A 129 -25.97 -20.25 -4.26
CA GLN A 129 -27.43 -20.28 -4.19
C GLN A 129 -27.90 -21.35 -5.17
N LYS A 130 -28.31 -22.50 -4.62
CA LYS A 130 -28.94 -23.56 -5.37
C LYS A 130 -30.32 -23.03 -5.75
N ASN A 131 -30.49 -22.56 -6.99
CA ASN A 131 -31.82 -22.30 -7.53
C ASN A 131 -32.61 -23.61 -7.37
N LYS A 132 -33.61 -23.61 -6.49
CA LYS A 132 -34.64 -24.64 -6.47
C LYS A 132 -35.39 -24.50 -7.78
N GLU A 133 -35.00 -25.25 -8.79
CA GLU A 133 -35.86 -25.49 -9.94
C GLU A 133 -37.09 -26.25 -9.42
N ASP A 134 -38.24 -25.64 -9.66
CA ASP A 134 -39.57 -26.07 -9.24
C ASP A 134 -39.92 -27.39 -9.93
N PRO A 135 -40.15 -28.50 -9.20
CA PRO A 135 -40.52 -29.77 -9.81
C PRO A 135 -42.03 -29.78 -10.11
N LEU A 136 -42.45 -29.06 -11.13
CA LEU A 136 -43.79 -29.17 -11.70
C LEU A 136 -43.74 -29.15 -13.22
N ARG A 137 -43.31 -30.26 -13.83
CA ARG A 137 -43.83 -30.76 -15.11
C ARG A 137 -43.75 -32.28 -15.17
#